data_AF-A0A183EZ69-F1
#
_entry.id   AF-A0A183EZ69-F1
#
_cell.length_a   1.000
_cell.length_b   1.000
_cell.length_c   1.000
_cell.angle_alpha   90.00
_cell.angle_beta   90.00
_cell.angle_gamma   90.00
#
_symmetry.space_group_name_H-M   'P 1'
#
loop_
_entity.id
_entity.type
_entity.pdbx_description
1 polymer ?
#
loop_
_entity_poly.entity_id
_entity_poly.type
_entity_poly.pdbx_seq_one_letter_code
_entity_poly.pdbx_strand_id
1 'polypeptide(L)'
;MTGILLEPTFAQNKWNRNLVWALSHILRGGMITIPVMYLRAALRGLCSVLYLNEPKLIVDATWAIAYIADDMGGGTQIDAVLETPLLLPRLMELLDDKDTMRAALRALGNLVAGGDNQTQQVLDAGLLSNMVCCNKKVSNYQFE
;
A
#
# COMPACT_ATOMS: atom_id res chain seq x y z
N MET A 1 -20.68 -2.61 9.06
CA MET A 1 -19.22 -2.86 8.97
C MET A 1 -18.48 -1.80 8.15
N THR A 2 -19.06 -1.26 7.07
CA THR A 2 -18.41 -0.25 6.20
C THR A 2 -18.08 1.08 6.87
N GLY A 3 -18.89 1.53 7.85
CA GLY A 3 -18.66 2.81 8.55
C GLY A 3 -17.40 2.87 9.41
N ILE A 4 -16.89 1.73 9.90
CA ILE A 4 -15.74 1.69 10.82
C ILE A 4 -14.43 2.05 10.11
N LEU A 5 -14.31 1.77 8.81
CA LEU A 5 -13.13 2.09 8.00
C LEU A 5 -13.14 3.52 7.44
N LEU A 6 -14.31 4.16 7.46
CA LEU A 6 -14.53 5.51 6.94
C LEU A 6 -14.26 6.60 7.99
N GLU A 7 -14.20 6.20 9.27
CA GLU A 7 -13.98 7.09 10.39
C GLU A 7 -12.47 7.29 10.65
N PRO A 8 -11.99 8.55 10.77
CA PRO A 8 -10.59 8.84 11.09
C PRO A 8 -10.15 8.26 12.44
N THR A 9 -11.09 7.86 13.29
CA THR A 9 -10.85 7.20 14.58
C THR A 9 -10.49 5.71 14.45
N PHE A 10 -10.54 5.13 13.25
CA PHE A 10 -10.18 3.73 12.99
C PHE A 10 -8.80 3.37 13.56
N ALA A 11 -7.81 4.22 13.32
CA ALA A 11 -6.45 4.04 13.80
C ALA A 11 -6.36 4.02 15.34
N GLN A 12 -7.28 4.71 16.02
CA GLN A 12 -7.39 4.83 17.46
C GLN A 12 -8.29 3.74 18.10
N ASN A 13 -8.88 2.86 17.30
CA ASN A 13 -9.78 1.81 17.79
C ASN A 13 -8.98 0.67 18.43
N LYS A 14 -9.43 0.18 19.60
CA LYS A 14 -8.82 -0.95 20.32
C LYS A 14 -8.72 -2.26 19.50
N TRP A 15 -9.51 -2.37 18.43
CA TRP A 15 -9.55 -3.52 17.53
C TRP A 15 -8.81 -3.30 16.20
N ASN A 16 -8.04 -2.22 16.06
CA ASN A 16 -7.35 -1.86 14.81
C ASN A 16 -6.58 -3.05 14.19
N ARG A 17 -5.87 -3.85 15.00
CA ARG A 17 -5.16 -5.07 14.56
C ARG A 17 -6.09 -6.09 13.91
N ASN A 18 -7.18 -6.44 14.56
CA ASN A 18 -8.12 -7.43 14.02
C ASN A 18 -8.82 -6.92 12.76
N LEU A 19 -9.09 -5.61 12.70
CA LEU A 19 -9.76 -5.01 11.55
C LEU A 19 -8.83 -4.89 10.35
N VAL A 20 -7.58 -4.46 10.54
CA VAL A 20 -6.56 -4.42 9.48
C VAL A 20 -6.28 -5.83 8.96
N TRP A 21 -6.15 -6.81 9.85
CA TRP A 21 -5.96 -8.21 9.48
C TRP A 21 -7.15 -8.79 8.70
N ALA A 22 -8.39 -8.54 9.15
CA ALA A 22 -9.58 -8.98 8.43
C ALA A 22 -9.68 -8.32 7.04
N LEU A 23 -9.33 -7.04 6.93
CA LEU A 23 -9.32 -6.32 5.67
C LEU A 23 -8.29 -6.92 4.71
N SER A 24 -7.08 -7.21 5.16
CA SER A 24 -6.03 -7.80 4.31
C SER A 24 -6.46 -9.17 3.77
N HIS A 25 -7.19 -9.96 4.56
CA HIS A 25 -7.75 -11.25 4.13
C HIS A 25 -8.89 -11.11 3.12
N ILE A 26 -9.81 -10.17 3.32
CA ILE A 26 -10.88 -9.89 2.35
C ILE A 26 -10.27 -9.44 1.01
N LEU A 27 -9.30 -8.54 1.06
CA LEU A 27 -8.63 -8.00 -0.12
C LEU A 27 -7.80 -9.07 -0.86
N ARG A 28 -7.17 -10.00 -0.12
CA ARG A 28 -6.45 -11.14 -0.73
C ARG A 28 -7.38 -12.10 -1.49
N GLY A 29 -8.65 -12.22 -1.09
CA GLY A 29 -9.61 -13.17 -1.68
C GLY A 29 -10.19 -12.79 -3.04
N GLY A 30 -9.87 -11.60 -3.57
CA GLY A 30 -10.32 -11.11 -4.87
C GLY A 30 -11.22 -9.89 -4.75
N MET A 31 -10.81 -8.79 -5.37
CA MET A 31 -11.48 -7.47 -5.28
C MET A 31 -12.43 -7.17 -6.44
N ILE A 32 -12.62 -8.12 -7.35
CA ILE A 32 -13.34 -7.92 -8.62
C ILE A 32 -14.80 -7.46 -8.37
N THR A 33 -15.37 -7.80 -7.21
CA THR A 33 -16.76 -7.44 -6.83
C THR A 33 -16.87 -6.22 -5.92
N ILE A 34 -15.77 -5.62 -5.46
CA ILE A 34 -15.81 -4.47 -4.54
C ILE A 34 -15.85 -3.17 -5.36
N PRO A 35 -16.91 -2.35 -5.25
CA PRO A 35 -16.95 -1.05 -5.92
C PRO A 35 -15.78 -0.14 -5.51
N VAL A 36 -15.18 0.55 -6.49
CA VAL A 36 -13.99 1.40 -6.30
C VAL A 36 -14.15 2.44 -5.19
N MET A 37 -15.36 2.94 -4.94
CA MET A 37 -15.63 3.90 -3.87
C MET A 37 -15.27 3.34 -2.47
N TYR A 38 -15.46 2.05 -2.25
CA TYR A 38 -15.08 1.39 -1.00
C TYR A 38 -13.57 1.15 -0.92
N LEU A 39 -12.91 0.90 -2.07
CA LEU A 39 -11.45 0.80 -2.12
C LEU A 39 -10.81 2.15 -1.77
N ARG A 40 -11.31 3.25 -2.32
CA ARG A 40 -10.86 4.62 -1.98
C ARG A 40 -11.02 4.94 -0.49
N ALA A 41 -12.12 4.51 0.12
CA ALA A 41 -12.32 4.62 1.56
C ALA A 41 -11.28 3.80 2.34
N ALA A 42 -11.10 2.53 1.98
CA ALA A 42 -10.13 1.65 2.61
C ALA A 42 -8.70 2.19 2.48
N LEU A 43 -8.32 2.72 1.31
CA LEU A 43 -7.00 3.31 1.06
C LEU A 43 -6.72 4.50 1.97
N ARG A 44 -7.71 5.37 2.24
CA ARG A 44 -7.55 6.46 3.23
C ARG A 44 -7.28 5.92 4.63
N GLY A 45 -8.04 4.90 5.06
CA GLY A 45 -7.82 4.23 6.34
C GLY A 45 -6.43 3.57 6.42
N LEU A 46 -6.07 2.79 5.41
CA LEU A 46 -4.76 2.12 5.31
C LEU A 46 -3.60 3.12 5.28
N CYS A 47 -3.74 4.22 4.54
CA CYS A 47 -2.72 5.28 4.51
C CYS A 47 -2.47 5.83 5.92
N SER A 48 -3.52 6.12 6.70
CA SER A 48 -3.35 6.56 8.09
C SER A 48 -2.64 5.52 8.98
N VAL A 49 -2.85 4.23 8.74
CA VAL A 49 -2.17 3.15 9.48
C VAL A 49 -0.67 3.13 9.20
N LEU A 50 -0.24 3.49 7.98
CA LEU A 50 1.18 3.53 7.62
C LEU A 50 2.00 4.55 8.43
N TYR A 51 1.34 5.50 9.10
CA TYR A 51 1.98 6.51 9.96
C TYR A 51 1.89 6.19 11.46
N LEU A 52 1.35 5.03 11.84
CA LEU A 52 1.32 4.59 13.24
C LEU A 52 2.69 4.04 13.66
N ASN A 53 2.96 4.04 14.96
CA ASN A 53 4.18 3.45 15.53
C ASN A 53 3.99 1.96 15.88
N GLU A 54 3.46 1.18 14.93
CA GLU A 54 3.08 -0.23 15.14
C GLU A 54 3.55 -1.07 13.94
N PRO A 55 4.80 -1.59 13.95
CA PRO A 55 5.43 -2.21 12.77
C PRO A 55 4.60 -3.32 12.11
N LYS A 56 3.99 -4.19 12.92
CA LYS A 56 3.13 -5.28 12.42
C LYS A 56 1.92 -4.76 11.63
N LEU A 57 1.31 -3.67 12.11
CA LEU A 57 0.18 -3.04 11.43
C LEU A 57 0.60 -2.38 10.11
N ILE A 58 1.78 -1.75 10.09
CA ILE A 58 2.32 -1.13 8.87
C ILE A 58 2.56 -2.21 7.81
N VAL A 59 3.17 -3.34 8.18
CA VAL A 59 3.40 -4.47 7.27
C VAL A 59 2.09 -4.98 6.68
N ASP A 60 1.09 -5.28 7.51
CA ASP A 60 -0.21 -5.79 7.06
C ASP A 60 -0.97 -4.78 6.18
N ALA A 61 -0.92 -3.49 6.54
CA ALA A 61 -1.51 -2.43 5.75
C ALA A 61 -0.82 -2.27 4.39
N THR A 62 0.51 -2.37 4.34
CA THR A 62 1.29 -2.30 3.11
C THR A 62 0.95 -3.47 2.18
N TRP A 63 0.80 -4.68 2.73
CA TRP A 63 0.31 -5.83 1.95
C TRP A 63 -1.11 -5.63 1.43
N ALA A 64 -2.01 -5.09 2.25
CA ALA A 64 -3.37 -4.77 1.83
C ALA A 64 -3.38 -3.80 0.63
N ILE A 65 -2.54 -2.76 0.67
CA ILE A 65 -2.37 -1.82 -0.45
C ILE A 65 -1.79 -2.53 -1.68
N ALA A 66 -0.81 -3.41 -1.51
CA ALA A 66 -0.23 -4.17 -2.61
C ALA A 66 -1.27 -5.04 -3.33
N TYR A 67 -2.20 -5.65 -2.57
CA TYR A 67 -3.32 -6.37 -3.18
C TYR A 67 -4.26 -5.41 -3.92
N ILE A 68 -4.54 -4.22 -3.37
CA ILE A 68 -5.42 -3.24 -4.05
C ILE A 68 -4.80 -2.77 -5.36
N ALA A 69 -3.48 -2.57 -5.38
CA ALA A 69 -2.76 -2.15 -6.56
C ALA A 69 -2.62 -3.26 -7.62
N ASP A 70 -2.91 -4.53 -7.30
CA ASP A 70 -2.81 -5.66 -8.25
C ASP A 70 -3.91 -5.53 -9.31
N ASP A 71 -3.53 -5.08 -10.51
CA ASP A 71 -4.50 -4.71 -11.54
C ASP A 71 -5.29 -5.91 -12.06
N MET A 72 -6.50 -6.07 -11.52
CA MET A 72 -7.52 -6.98 -12.04
C MET A 72 -8.70 -6.23 -12.66
N GLY A 73 -8.58 -4.90 -12.82
CA GLY A 73 -9.70 -3.99 -13.08
C GLY A 73 -9.42 -2.91 -14.12
N GLY A 74 -8.47 -3.12 -15.02
CA GLY A 74 -8.15 -2.19 -16.12
C GLY A 74 -7.61 -0.85 -15.63
N GLY A 75 -6.80 -0.86 -14.57
CA GLY A 75 -6.13 0.32 -14.02
C GLY A 75 -6.92 1.13 -13.00
N THR A 76 -8.24 0.93 -12.86
CA THR A 76 -9.09 1.75 -11.96
C THR A 76 -8.64 1.69 -10.49
N GLN A 77 -8.12 0.54 -10.06
CA GLN A 77 -7.63 0.35 -8.69
C GLN A 77 -6.29 1.04 -8.48
N ILE A 78 -5.40 0.97 -9.47
CA ILE A 78 -4.13 1.69 -9.49
C ILE A 78 -4.38 3.21 -9.39
N ASP A 79 -5.32 3.75 -10.19
CA ASP A 79 -5.70 5.16 -10.12
C ASP A 79 -6.18 5.55 -8.71
N ALA A 80 -6.98 4.70 -8.07
CA ALA A 80 -7.41 4.95 -6.69
C ALA A 80 -6.24 5.03 -5.70
N VAL A 81 -5.20 4.22 -5.87
CA VAL A 81 -3.98 4.28 -5.06
C VAL A 81 -3.20 5.57 -5.34
N LEU A 82 -2.99 5.91 -6.62
CA LEU A 82 -2.23 7.10 -7.03
C LEU A 82 -2.92 8.41 -6.61
N GLU A 83 -4.25 8.44 -6.66
CA GLU A 83 -5.06 9.59 -6.22
C GLU A 83 -5.19 9.69 -4.70
N THR A 84 -4.73 8.69 -3.94
CA THR A 84 -4.75 8.77 -2.47
C THR A 84 -3.57 9.64 -1.99
N PRO A 85 -3.84 10.78 -1.33
CA PRO A 85 -2.79 11.72 -0.94
C PRO A 85 -1.75 11.06 -0.02
N LEU A 86 -0.48 11.43 -0.21
CA LEU A 86 0.68 10.98 0.58
C LEU A 86 1.02 9.49 0.50
N LEU A 87 0.16 8.66 -0.10
CA LEU A 87 0.33 7.21 -0.10
C LEU A 87 1.56 6.78 -0.92
N LEU A 88 1.72 7.32 -2.13
CA LEU A 88 2.85 6.98 -2.99
C LEU A 88 4.21 7.37 -2.39
N PRO A 89 4.42 8.62 -1.88
CA PRO A 89 5.63 8.95 -1.13
C PRO A 89 5.88 8.05 0.07
N ARG A 90 4.82 7.71 0.84
CA ARG A 90 4.96 6.84 2.01
C ARG A 90 5.39 5.42 1.62
N LEU A 91 4.85 4.86 0.53
CA LEU A 91 5.30 3.56 0.02
C LEU A 91 6.78 3.58 -0.36
N MET A 92 7.29 4.70 -0.89
CA MET A 92 8.72 4.84 -1.18
C MET A 92 9.56 4.88 0.10
N GLU A 93 9.14 5.61 1.13
CA GLU A 93 9.81 5.61 2.44
C GLU A 93 9.87 4.22 3.07
N LEU A 94 8.79 3.43 2.93
CA LEU A 94 8.71 2.07 3.46
C LEU A 94 9.62 1.06 2.74
N LEU A 95 10.28 1.44 1.64
CA LEU A 95 11.35 0.63 1.04
C LEU A 95 12.63 0.63 1.90
N ASP A 96 12.79 1.60 2.79
CA ASP A 96 13.97 1.70 3.65
C ASP A 96 13.87 0.85 4.93
N ASP A 97 12.70 0.30 5.22
CA ASP A 97 12.45 -0.57 6.37
C ASP A 97 12.42 -2.06 5.98
N LYS A 98 13.18 -2.89 6.70
CA LYS A 98 13.40 -4.31 6.38
C LYS A 98 12.10 -5.14 6.39
N ASP A 99 11.19 -4.84 7.30
CA ASP A 99 9.97 -5.61 7.49
C ASP A 99 8.91 -5.24 6.45
N THR A 100 8.87 -3.96 6.03
CA THR A 100 7.91 -3.47 5.03
C THR A 100 8.41 -3.51 3.60
N MET A 101 9.73 -3.54 3.36
CA MET A 101 10.36 -3.44 2.04
C MET A 101 9.72 -4.38 1.00
N ARG A 102 9.50 -5.65 1.35
CA ARG A 102 8.91 -6.63 0.42
C ARG A 102 7.49 -6.27 0.00
N ALA A 103 6.68 -5.82 0.95
CA ALA A 103 5.30 -5.43 0.70
C ALA A 103 5.24 -4.12 -0.11
N ALA A 104 6.07 -3.14 0.27
CA ALA A 104 6.18 -1.85 -0.40
C ALA A 104 6.65 -2.01 -1.85
N LEU A 105 7.65 -2.86 -2.08
CA LEU A 105 8.14 -3.17 -3.41
C LEU A 105 7.07 -3.86 -4.27
N ARG A 106 6.30 -4.79 -3.70
CA ARG A 106 5.17 -5.42 -4.41
C ARG A 106 4.10 -4.39 -4.76
N ALA A 107 3.75 -3.49 -3.85
CA ALA A 107 2.78 -2.42 -4.13
C ALA A 107 3.27 -1.52 -5.27
N LEU A 108 4.50 -1.01 -5.20
CA LEU A 108 5.08 -0.14 -6.23
C LEU A 108 5.23 -0.87 -7.58
N GLY A 109 5.65 -2.14 -7.55
CA GLY A 109 5.69 -3.02 -8.73
C GLY A 109 4.33 -3.19 -9.40
N ASN A 110 3.27 -3.31 -8.60
CA ASN A 110 1.91 -3.40 -9.09
C ASN A 110 1.43 -2.08 -9.71
N LEU A 111 1.78 -0.92 -9.13
CA LEU A 111 1.44 0.38 -9.70
C LEU A 111 2.11 0.62 -11.06
N VAL A 112 3.38 0.23 -11.22
CA VAL A 112 4.10 0.40 -12.50
C VAL A 112 3.67 -0.60 -13.58
N ALA A 113 3.01 -1.71 -13.21
CA ALA A 113 2.45 -2.68 -14.13
C ALA A 113 1.13 -2.22 -14.78
N GLY A 114 0.61 -1.06 -14.38
CA GLY A 114 -0.53 -0.41 -15.01
C GLY A 114 -0.23 0.17 -16.39
N GLY A 115 -1.08 1.08 -16.86
CA GLY A 115 -0.89 1.77 -18.15
C GLY A 115 0.19 2.85 -18.12
N ASP A 116 0.66 3.28 -19.30
CA ASP A 116 1.78 4.22 -19.45
C ASP A 116 1.66 5.49 -18.58
N ASN A 117 0.45 6.06 -18.48
CA ASN A 117 0.21 7.25 -17.66
C ASN A 117 0.37 6.97 -16.15
N GLN A 118 0.01 5.77 -15.69
CA GLN A 118 0.15 5.36 -14.30
C GLN A 118 1.62 5.09 -13.99
N THR A 119 2.31 4.38 -14.89
CA THR A 119 3.76 4.17 -14.81
C THR A 119 4.50 5.50 -14.75
N GLN A 120 4.16 6.45 -15.63
CA GLN A 120 4.81 7.77 -15.66
C GLN A 120 4.63 8.53 -14.34
N GLN A 121 3.43 8.54 -13.75
CA GLN A 121 3.20 9.17 -12.44
C GLN A 121 4.09 8.59 -11.34
N VAL A 122 4.30 7.27 -11.33
CA VAL A 122 5.17 6.61 -10.35
C VAL A 122 6.64 6.96 -10.59
N LEU A 123 7.06 7.08 -11.85
CA LEU A 123 8.41 7.51 -12.22
C LEU A 123 8.67 8.97 -11.84
N ASP A 124 7.72 9.86 -12.10
CA ASP A 124 7.78 11.30 -11.78
C ASP A 124 7.87 11.53 -10.27
N ALA A 125 7.27 10.64 -9.48
CA ALA A 125 7.40 10.64 -8.02
C ALA A 125 8.80 10.21 -7.52
N GLY A 126 9.72 9.81 -8.40
CA GLY A 126 11.12 9.53 -8.08
C GLY A 126 11.43 8.07 -7.75
N LEU A 127 10.61 7.11 -8.20
CA LEU A 127 10.80 5.69 -7.90
C LEU A 127 12.21 5.18 -8.27
N LEU A 128 12.74 5.56 -9.43
CA LEU A 128 14.05 5.08 -9.89
C LEU A 128 15.19 5.51 -8.96
N SER A 129 15.15 6.76 -8.49
CA SER A 129 16.14 7.29 -7.54
C SER A 129 16.11 6.51 -6.22
N ASN A 130 14.92 6.18 -5.74
CA ASN A 130 14.76 5.39 -4.52
C ASN A 130 15.21 3.93 -4.69
N MET A 131 14.87 3.27 -5.81
CA MET A 131 15.27 1.88 -6.05
C MET A 131 16.80 1.70 -6.16
N VAL A 132 17.52 2.65 -6.76
CA VAL A 132 18.98 2.61 -6.83
C VAL A 132 19.62 2.70 -5.44
N CYS A 133 19.00 3.45 -4.52
CA CYS A 133 19.41 3.51 -3.12
C CYS A 133 19.15 2.18 -2.39
N CYS A 134 17.97 1.60 -2.58
CA CYS A 134 17.59 0.33 -1.96
C CYS A 134 18.47 -0.84 -2.43
N ASN A 135 18.87 -0.89 -3.71
CA ASN A 135 19.70 -1.98 -4.23
C ASN A 135 21.05 -2.07 -3.50
N LYS A 136 21.69 -0.92 -3.20
CA LYS A 136 22.92 -0.88 -2.40
C LYS A 136 22.74 -1.42 -0.98
N LYS A 137 21.54 -1.27 -0.41
CA LYS A 137 21.22 -1.75 0.94
C LYS A 137 20.95 -3.26 0.94
N VAL A 138 20.23 -3.78 -0.04
CA VAL A 138 19.97 -5.24 -0.17
C VAL A 138 21.27 -6.02 -0.29
N SER A 139 22.29 -5.48 -0.99
CA SER A 139 23.63 -6.08 -1.06
C SER A 139 24.35 -6.17 0.30
N ASN A 140 24.02 -5.29 1.25
CA ASN A 140 24.60 -5.28 2.61
C ASN A 140 23.81 -6.15 3.61
N TYR A 141 22.63 -6.66 3.24
CA TYR A 141 21.81 -7.54 4.09
C TYR A 141 21.92 -9.03 3.72
N GLN A 142 22.82 -9.39 2.80
CA GLN A 142 23.27 -10.76 2.63
C GLN A 142 24.61 -10.92 3.37
N PHE A 143 24.68 -11.92 4.25
CA PHE A 143 25.80 -12.29 5.14
C PHE A 143 25.91 -11.55 6.50
N GLU A 144 24.89 -11.70 7.34
CA GLU A 144 25.06 -12.00 8.77
C GLU A 144 23.98 -13.01 9.22
#